data_AF-A0A1H2KEZ4-F1
#
_entry.id   AF-A0A1H2KEZ4-F1
#
_cell.length_a   1.000
_cell.length_b   1.000
_cell.length_c   1.000
_cell.angle_alpha   90.00
_cell.angle_beta   90.00
_cell.angle_gamma   90.00
#
_symmetry.space_group_name_H-M   'P 1'
#
loop_
_entity.id
_entity.type
_entity.pdbx_description
1 polymer ?
#
loop_
_entity_poly.entity_id
_entity_poly.type
_entity_poly.pdbx_seq_one_letter_code
_entity_poly.pdbx_strand_id
1 'polypeptide(L)'
;MHSNSSLAVDIKDDYGNYHIKKDKLYEQIDEDLSNFELEQEFFEGEKKYRLSSYYERNSQLRIATIKEHGFECKVCGFNFKEFYGPQGEGFIEVHHLTPVSKLDPSKKVCPINDMTVVCSNCHRMFHRNKSEPLTIDQVKGFLQKKKIFC
;
A
#
# COMPACT_ATOMS: atom_id res chain seq x y z
N MET A 1 8.16 24.01 -19.64
CA MET A 1 9.33 23.82 -18.76
C MET A 1 8.96 22.73 -17.76
N HIS A 2 9.18 21.47 -18.13
CA HIS A 2 8.93 20.34 -17.25
C HIS A 2 10.21 20.09 -16.45
N SER A 3 10.23 20.57 -15.21
CA SER A 3 11.32 20.31 -14.27
C SER A 3 11.24 18.86 -13.82
N ASN A 4 12.24 18.09 -14.23
CA ASN A 4 12.61 16.78 -13.70
C ASN A 4 12.52 16.75 -12.17
N SER A 5 11.64 15.92 -11.60
CA SER A 5 11.80 15.42 -10.24
C SER A 5 12.55 14.09 -10.31
N SER A 6 13.86 14.16 -10.09
CA SER A 6 14.74 13.01 -9.93
C SER A 6 14.24 12.08 -8.82
N LEU A 7 13.84 10.88 -9.23
CA LEU A 7 14.04 9.57 -8.59
C LEU A 7 14.46 9.62 -7.10
N ALA A 8 13.54 9.28 -6.20
CA ALA A 8 13.84 8.96 -4.79
C ALA A 8 14.00 7.43 -4.58
N VAL A 9 14.53 6.74 -5.59
CA VAL A 9 14.96 5.34 -5.49
C VAL A 9 16.46 5.33 -5.69
N ASP A 10 17.19 5.42 -4.59
CA ASP A 10 18.64 5.28 -4.60
C ASP A 10 18.98 3.81 -4.96
N ILE A 11 19.49 3.63 -6.17
CA ILE A 11 20.29 2.50 -6.66
C ILE A 11 19.61 1.12 -6.54
N LYS A 12 19.18 0.58 -7.71
CA LYS A 12 19.11 -0.87 -7.88
C LYS A 12 20.54 -1.39 -7.74
N ASP A 13 20.84 -2.23 -6.76
CA ASP A 13 22.06 -3.02 -6.84
C ASP A 13 21.99 -3.95 -8.05
N ASP A 14 23.12 -4.56 -8.43
CA ASP A 14 23.19 -5.53 -9.54
C ASP A 14 22.28 -6.76 -9.31
N TYR A 15 21.71 -6.88 -8.11
CA TYR A 15 20.78 -7.89 -7.66
C TYR A 15 19.33 -7.39 -7.54
N GLY A 16 19.01 -6.18 -8.02
CA GLY A 16 17.67 -5.59 -8.05
C GLY A 16 17.01 -5.34 -6.68
N ASN A 17 17.80 -5.20 -5.62
CA ASN A 17 17.33 -4.76 -4.31
C ASN A 17 17.20 -3.24 -4.27
N TYR A 18 16.23 -2.76 -3.50
CA TYR A 18 15.99 -1.33 -3.28
C TYR A 18 16.81 -0.87 -2.07
N HIS A 19 17.85 -0.05 -2.29
CA HIS A 19 18.59 0.57 -1.19
C HIS A 19 17.86 1.83 -0.71
N ILE A 20 16.97 1.65 0.26
CA ILE A 20 16.19 2.76 0.79
C ILE A 20 16.95 3.44 1.92
N LYS A 21 17.27 4.72 1.74
CA LYS A 21 17.78 5.55 2.82
C LYS A 21 16.76 5.58 3.96
N LYS A 22 17.20 5.24 5.17
CA LYS A 22 16.38 5.37 6.39
C LYS A 22 16.13 6.85 6.65
N ASP A 23 14.94 7.29 6.28
CA ASP A 23 14.43 8.64 6.46
C ASP A 23 13.19 8.59 7.38
N LYS A 24 12.61 9.76 7.69
CA LYS A 24 11.43 9.84 8.55
C LYS A 24 10.25 8.99 8.03
N LEU A 25 10.11 8.86 6.71
CA LEU A 25 9.08 8.01 6.11
C LEU A 25 9.37 6.53 6.37
N TYR A 26 10.62 6.09 6.27
CA TYR A 26 11.01 4.72 6.64
C TYR A 26 10.57 4.40 8.08
N GLU A 27 10.89 5.27 9.04
CA GLU A 27 10.58 5.07 10.46
C GLU A 27 9.08 4.98 10.71
N GLN A 28 8.30 5.89 10.13
CA GLN A 28 6.83 5.86 10.24
C GLN A 28 6.23 4.57 9.67
N ILE A 29 6.76 4.09 8.55
CA ILE A 29 6.28 2.86 7.91
C ILE A 29 6.63 1.62 8.72
N ASP A 30 7.83 1.59 9.29
CA ASP A 30 8.26 0.50 10.18
C ASP A 30 7.37 0.43 11.43
N GLU A 31 7.05 1.58 12.01
CA GLU A 31 6.11 1.70 13.13
C GLU A 31 4.68 1.27 12.76
N ASP A 32 4.13 1.75 11.64
CA ASP A 32 2.82 1.33 11.10
C ASP A 32 2.73 -0.20 10.97
N LEU A 33 3.78 -0.81 10.42
CA LEU A 33 3.85 -2.27 10.22
C LEU A 33 3.91 -3.01 11.56
N SER A 34 4.68 -2.52 12.53
CA SER A 34 4.75 -3.11 13.86
C SER A 34 3.39 -3.03 14.59
N ASN A 35 2.69 -1.89 14.48
CA ASN A 35 1.37 -1.70 15.08
C ASN A 35 0.33 -2.65 14.47
N PHE A 36 0.38 -2.86 13.16
CA PHE A 36 -0.50 -3.81 12.48
C PHE A 36 -0.26 -5.28 12.88
N GLU A 37 0.97 -5.63 13.26
CA GLU A 37 1.28 -6.94 13.83
C GLU A 37 0.68 -7.08 15.24
N LEU A 38 0.84 -6.07 16.09
CA LEU A 38 0.25 -6.04 17.44
C LEU A 38 -1.28 -6.11 17.42
N GLU A 39 -1.96 -5.41 16.51
CA GLU A 39 -3.43 -5.50 16.37
C GLU A 39 -3.90 -6.92 16.01
N GLN A 40 -3.10 -7.68 15.26
CA GLN A 40 -3.40 -9.07 14.90
C GLN A 40 -3.14 -10.06 16.05
N GLU A 41 -2.51 -9.63 17.14
CA GLU A 41 -2.29 -10.45 18.34
C GLU A 41 -3.47 -10.42 19.33
N PHE A 42 -4.56 -9.70 19.03
CA PHE A 42 -5.79 -9.75 19.84
C PHE A 42 -6.73 -10.87 19.38
N PHE A 43 -6.86 -11.89 20.25
CA PHE A 43 -7.54 -13.16 19.97
C PHE A 43 -9.05 -13.12 20.23
N GLU A 44 -9.85 -13.50 19.22
CA GLU A 44 -10.98 -14.41 19.42
C GLU A 44 -10.69 -15.74 18.68
N GLY A 45 -10.25 -16.75 19.43
CA GLY A 45 -10.56 -18.15 19.14
C GLY A 45 -9.54 -19.02 18.40
N GLU A 46 -8.86 -18.58 17.34
CA GLU A 46 -7.92 -19.47 16.61
C GLU A 46 -6.77 -18.74 15.91
N LYS A 47 -5.55 -19.27 16.06
CA LYS A 47 -4.36 -18.86 15.29
C LYS A 47 -4.55 -19.21 13.81
N LYS A 48 -4.99 -18.27 13.00
CA LYS A 48 -4.91 -18.36 11.54
C LYS A 48 -3.72 -17.53 11.05
N TYR A 49 -2.61 -18.20 10.73
CA TYR A 49 -1.50 -17.59 10.02
C TYR A 49 -1.98 -17.10 8.65
N ARG A 50 -2.22 -15.79 8.51
CA ARG A 50 -2.63 -15.20 7.24
C ARG A 50 -1.37 -14.95 6.41
N LEU A 51 -1.09 -15.85 5.46
CA LEU A 51 0.00 -15.74 4.48
C LEU A 51 -0.04 -14.47 3.60
N SER A 52 -1.13 -13.67 3.61
CA SER A 52 -1.17 -12.38 2.89
C SER A 52 -0.14 -11.37 3.40
N SER A 53 0.30 -11.57 4.63
CA SER A 53 1.06 -10.60 5.40
C SER A 53 2.53 -10.49 4.99
N TYR A 54 3.22 -11.54 4.52
CA TYR A 54 4.67 -11.45 4.31
C TYR A 54 5.10 -10.51 3.17
N TYR A 55 4.34 -10.49 2.06
CA TYR A 55 4.68 -9.65 0.89
C TYR A 55 4.03 -8.26 0.94
N GLU A 56 2.83 -8.12 1.51
CA GLU A 56 2.21 -6.83 1.82
C GLU A 56 3.04 -6.03 2.86
N ARG A 57 3.80 -6.74 3.73
CA ARG A 57 4.66 -6.16 4.77
C ARG A 57 6.13 -5.97 4.37
N ASN A 58 6.51 -6.19 3.10
CA ASN A 58 7.87 -5.84 2.69
C ASN A 58 8.00 -4.31 2.74
N SER A 59 8.61 -3.80 3.82
CA SER A 59 8.76 -2.37 4.09
C SER A 59 9.45 -1.65 2.94
N GLN A 60 10.41 -2.31 2.26
CA GLN A 60 11.10 -1.71 1.12
C GLN A 60 10.17 -1.51 -0.07
N LEU A 61 9.41 -2.54 -0.46
CA LEU A 61 8.43 -2.41 -1.55
C LEU A 61 7.34 -1.40 -1.20
N ARG A 62 6.90 -1.36 0.06
CA ARG A 62 5.91 -0.38 0.54
C ARG A 62 6.43 1.05 0.42
N ILE A 63 7.63 1.31 0.93
CA ILE A 63 8.25 2.65 0.86
C ILE A 63 8.47 3.06 -0.59
N ALA A 64 9.03 2.18 -1.41
CA ALA A 64 9.26 2.46 -2.83
C ALA A 64 7.93 2.77 -3.55
N THR A 65 6.87 2.01 -3.29
CA THR A 65 5.55 2.25 -3.87
C THR A 65 5.00 3.61 -3.45
N ILE A 66 5.10 3.97 -2.17
CA ILE A 66 4.59 5.26 -1.67
C ILE A 66 5.40 6.43 -2.22
N LYS A 67 6.72 6.30 -2.33
CA LYS A 67 7.57 7.34 -2.93
C LYS A 67 7.21 7.62 -4.39
N GLU A 68 6.85 6.56 -5.14
CA GLU A 68 6.48 6.69 -6.56
C GLU A 68 5.02 7.14 -6.77
N HIS A 69 4.08 6.65 -5.96
CA HIS A 69 2.65 6.87 -6.19
C HIS A 69 2.03 7.99 -5.33
N GLY A 70 2.69 8.38 -4.24
CA GLY A 70 2.24 9.40 -3.28
C GLY A 70 1.24 8.89 -2.23
N PHE A 71 0.49 9.82 -1.63
CA PHE A 71 -0.44 9.56 -0.52
C PHE A 71 -1.92 9.72 -0.86
N GLU A 72 -2.24 9.84 -2.15
CA GLU A 72 -3.62 9.96 -2.63
C GLU A 72 -4.12 8.60 -3.15
N CYS A 73 -5.24 8.14 -2.61
CA CYS A 73 -5.88 6.88 -3.01
C CYS A 73 -6.19 6.85 -4.52
N LYS A 74 -5.60 5.92 -5.26
CA LYS A 74 -5.80 5.80 -6.72
C LYS A 74 -7.20 5.34 -7.14
N VAL A 75 -8.07 5.01 -6.17
CA VAL A 75 -9.48 4.64 -6.39
C VAL A 75 -10.40 5.84 -6.20
N CYS A 76 -10.39 6.47 -5.02
CA CYS A 76 -11.38 7.47 -4.62
C CYS A 76 -10.82 8.87 -4.35
N GLY A 77 -9.51 9.07 -4.49
CA GLY A 77 -8.85 10.36 -4.24
C GLY A 77 -8.77 10.75 -2.76
N PHE A 78 -9.06 9.84 -1.82
CA PHE A 78 -8.93 10.11 -0.39
C PHE A 78 -7.45 10.28 0.00
N ASN A 79 -7.16 11.31 0.79
CA ASN A 79 -5.86 11.58 1.36
C ASN A 79 -6.02 11.75 2.88
N PHE A 80 -5.27 10.96 3.67
CA PHE A 80 -5.39 10.96 5.12
C PHE A 80 -4.95 12.29 5.76
N LYS A 81 -3.89 12.92 5.24
CA LYS A 81 -3.42 14.22 5.73
C LYS A 81 -4.45 15.32 5.48
N GLU A 82 -5.07 15.33 4.30
CA GLU A 82 -6.10 16.32 3.97
C GLU A 82 -7.35 16.19 4.84
N PHE A 83 -7.72 14.96 5.21
CA PHE A 83 -8.92 14.70 5.99
C PHE A 83 -8.70 14.77 7.52
N TYR A 84 -7.62 14.16 8.02
CA TYR A 84 -7.32 14.05 9.45
C TYR A 84 -6.25 15.05 9.95
N GLY A 85 -5.72 15.90 9.07
CA GLY A 85 -4.66 16.83 9.41
C GLY A 85 -3.34 16.12 9.71
N PRO A 86 -2.51 16.64 10.63
CA PRO A 86 -1.18 16.08 10.94
C PRO A 86 -1.21 14.61 11.37
N GLN A 87 -2.31 14.13 11.95
CA GLN A 87 -2.44 12.72 12.39
C GLN A 87 -2.54 11.74 11.21
N GLY A 88 -2.90 12.21 10.01
CA GLY A 88 -2.94 11.40 8.79
C GLY A 88 -1.71 11.56 7.90
N GLU A 89 -0.71 12.35 8.33
CA GLU A 89 0.49 12.59 7.53
C GLU A 89 1.33 11.32 7.38
N GLY A 90 1.69 10.99 6.13
CA GLY A 90 2.50 9.81 5.83
C GLY A 90 1.71 8.49 5.80
N PHE A 91 0.39 8.52 6.02
CA PHE A 91 -0.42 7.31 6.05
C PHE A 91 -1.14 7.04 4.73
N ILE A 92 -0.90 5.86 4.15
CA ILE A 92 -1.65 5.28 3.03
C ILE A 92 -1.36 3.77 2.97
N GLU A 93 -2.27 2.96 2.45
CA GLU A 93 -2.05 1.52 2.31
C GLU A 93 -1.54 1.18 0.90
N VAL A 94 -0.68 0.17 0.81
CA VAL A 94 -0.16 -0.35 -0.47
C VAL A 94 -0.89 -1.63 -0.84
N HIS A 95 -1.28 -1.75 -2.09
CA HIS A 95 -2.04 -2.89 -2.63
C HIS A 95 -1.39 -3.47 -3.88
N HIS A 96 -1.31 -4.80 -3.97
CA HIS A 96 -0.80 -5.50 -5.16
C HIS A 96 -1.91 -5.60 -6.23
N LEU A 97 -1.60 -5.23 -7.47
CA LEU A 97 -2.56 -5.32 -8.58
C LEU A 97 -2.86 -6.76 -8.98
N THR A 98 -1.87 -7.64 -8.84
CA THR A 98 -2.03 -9.09 -8.99
C THR A 98 -2.05 -9.73 -7.60
N PRO A 99 -3.06 -10.55 -7.25
CA PRO A 99 -3.09 -11.24 -5.97
C PRO A 99 -1.80 -12.03 -5.74
N VAL A 100 -1.24 -11.92 -4.52
CA VAL A 100 0.04 -12.55 -4.16
C VAL A 100 0.07 -14.05 -4.46
N SER A 101 -1.05 -14.75 -4.24
CA SER A 101 -1.19 -16.18 -4.53
C SER A 101 -1.06 -16.55 -6.01
N LYS A 102 -1.16 -15.57 -6.91
CA LYS A 102 -1.03 -15.71 -8.37
C LYS A 102 0.27 -15.12 -8.89
N LEU A 103 1.14 -14.57 -8.04
CA LEU A 103 2.43 -14.05 -8.45
C LEU A 103 3.37 -15.20 -8.82
N ASP A 104 4.18 -14.96 -9.85
CA ASP A 104 5.26 -15.86 -10.25
C ASP A 104 6.43 -15.66 -9.28
N PRO A 105 6.81 -16.66 -8.47
CA PRO A 105 7.88 -16.52 -7.48
C PRO A 105 9.27 -16.28 -8.10
N SER A 106 9.43 -16.53 -9.40
CA SER A 106 10.67 -16.24 -10.14
C SER A 106 10.78 -14.77 -10.59
N LYS A 107 9.69 -14.00 -10.50
CA LYS A 107 9.64 -12.60 -10.93
C LYS A 107 9.70 -11.66 -9.73
N LYS A 108 10.52 -10.61 -9.87
CA LYS A 108 10.55 -9.51 -8.91
C LYS A 108 9.33 -8.62 -9.07
N VAL A 109 8.72 -8.26 -7.95
CA VAL A 109 7.63 -7.28 -7.89
C VAL A 109 8.20 -5.89 -8.14
N CYS A 110 7.60 -5.15 -9.07
CA CYS A 110 7.91 -3.77 -9.38
C CYS A 110 6.94 -2.82 -8.65
N PRO A 111 7.40 -2.00 -7.68
CA PRO A 111 6.58 -1.01 -6.97
C PRO A 111 5.77 -0.07 -7.88
N ILE A 112 6.28 0.23 -9.07
CA ILE A 112 5.63 1.16 -10.01
C ILE A 112 4.47 0.46 -10.74
N ASN A 113 4.68 -0.77 -11.20
CA ASN A 113 3.78 -1.43 -12.16
C ASN A 113 2.90 -2.51 -11.52
N ASP A 114 3.32 -3.13 -10.43
CA ASP A 114 2.64 -4.27 -9.81
C ASP A 114 1.90 -3.89 -8.52
N MET A 115 2.09 -2.65 -8.05
CA MET A 115 1.56 -2.16 -6.79
C MET A 115 0.95 -0.76 -6.98
N THR A 116 0.06 -0.39 -6.06
CA THR A 116 -0.58 0.91 -6.01
C THR A 116 -0.80 1.37 -4.57
N VAL A 117 -1.27 2.60 -4.40
CA VAL A 117 -1.64 3.17 -3.10
C VAL A 117 -3.15 3.40 -3.02
N VAL A 118 -3.76 2.99 -1.91
CA VAL A 118 -5.20 3.07 -1.65
C VAL A 118 -5.49 3.42 -0.20
N CYS A 119 -6.66 3.99 0.07
CA CYS A 119 -7.11 4.18 1.45
C CYS A 119 -7.65 2.87 2.04
N SER A 120 -7.68 2.80 3.37
CA SER A 120 -8.14 1.61 4.12
C SER A 120 -9.51 1.11 3.68
N ASN A 121 -10.46 2.02 3.40
CA ASN A 121 -11.79 1.63 2.94
C ASN A 121 -11.76 0.95 1.57
N CYS A 122 -11.02 1.52 0.59
CA CYS A 122 -10.90 0.91 -0.74
C CYS A 122 -10.10 -0.39 -0.69
N HIS A 123 -9.05 -0.46 0.13
CA HIS A 123 -8.27 -1.68 0.28
C HIS A 123 -9.11 -2.84 0.80
N ARG A 124 -9.96 -2.58 1.81
CA ARG A 124 -10.91 -3.59 2.32
C ARG A 124 -11.92 -4.02 1.27
N MET A 125 -12.33 -3.13 0.36
CA MET A 125 -13.25 -3.49 -0.73
C MET A 125 -12.62 -4.47 -1.73
N PHE A 126 -11.33 -4.33 -2.07
CA PHE A 126 -10.66 -5.33 -2.93
C PHE A 126 -10.70 -6.73 -2.35
N HIS A 127 -10.53 -6.84 -1.03
CA HIS A 127 -10.45 -8.12 -0.33
C HIS A 127 -11.75 -8.55 0.34
N ARG A 128 -12.88 -7.88 0.04
CA ARG A 128 -14.19 -8.22 0.62
C ARG A 128 -14.61 -9.65 0.27
N ASN A 129 -14.31 -10.09 -0.94
CA ASN A 129 -14.38 -11.50 -1.33
C ASN A 129 -12.95 -12.05 -1.51
N LYS A 130 -12.53 -12.97 -0.64
CA LYS A 130 -11.16 -13.51 -0.67
C LYS A 130 -10.90 -14.42 -1.88
N SER A 131 -11.91 -15.11 -2.40
CA SER A 131 -11.74 -16.01 -3.55
C SER A 131 -11.68 -15.26 -4.88
N GLU A 132 -12.26 -14.06 -4.92
CA GLU A 132 -12.34 -13.24 -6.12
C GLU A 132 -12.09 -11.76 -5.76
N PRO A 133 -10.82 -11.36 -5.56
CA PRO A 133 -10.48 -9.98 -5.30
C PRO A 133 -10.89 -9.07 -6.44
N LEU A 134 -11.47 -7.92 -6.12
CA LEU A 134 -11.87 -6.93 -7.11
C LEU A 134 -10.66 -6.18 -7.66
N THR A 135 -10.74 -5.76 -8.91
CA THR A 135 -9.79 -4.86 -9.56
C THR A 135 -10.06 -3.39 -9.19
N ILE A 136 -9.07 -2.52 -9.42
CA ILE A 136 -9.20 -1.07 -9.26
C ILE A 136 -10.43 -0.54 -10.02
N ASP A 137 -10.58 -0.92 -11.28
CA ASP A 137 -11.64 -0.40 -12.14
C ASP A 137 -13.03 -0.87 -11.69
N GLN A 138 -13.14 -2.10 -11.18
CA GLN A 138 -14.38 -2.59 -10.58
C GLN A 138 -14.76 -1.76 -9.35
N VAL A 139 -13.83 -1.54 -8.42
CA VAL A 139 -14.11 -0.73 -7.22
C VAL A 139 -14.43 0.71 -7.58
N LYS A 140 -13.72 1.30 -8.56
CA LYS A 140 -14.05 2.63 -9.11
C LYS A 140 -15.47 2.66 -9.67
N GLY A 141 -15.90 1.63 -10.39
CA GLY A 141 -17.26 1.51 -10.92
C GLY A 141 -18.35 1.46 -9.85
N PHE A 142 -18.02 1.05 -8.62
CA PHE A 142 -18.96 1.03 -7.49
C PHE A 142 -19.02 2.35 -6.73
N LEU A 143 -18.12 3.30 -6.99
CA LEU A 143 -18.14 4.59 -6.31
C LEU A 143 -19.38 5.37 -6.75
N GLN A 144 -20.28 5.59 -5.80
CA GLN A 144 -21.35 6.57 -5.97
C GLN A 144 -20.76 7.96 -5.76
N LYS A 145 -21.23 8.95 -6.53
CA LYS A 145 -20.79 10.36 -6.40
C LYS A 145 -20.81 10.75 -4.92
N LYS A 146 -19.68 11.30 -4.43
CA LYS A 146 -19.51 11.76 -3.04
C LYS A 146 -20.79 12.44 -2.56
N LYS A 147 -21.54 11.81 -1.65
CA LYS A 147 -22.33 12.59 -0.69
C LYS A 147 -21.28 13.25 0.18
N ILE A 148 -21.08 14.55 -0.03
CA ILE A 148 -20.32 15.38 0.89
C ILE A 148 -21.01 15.19 2.24
N PHE A 149 -20.37 14.49 3.16
CA PHE A 149 -20.72 14.59 4.57
C PHE A 149 -20.14 15.94 5.01
N CYS A 150 -20.96 16.96 4.76
CA CYS A 150 -20.84 18.27 5.36
C CYS A 150 -21.05 18.18 6.87
#